data_AF-A0A7J3GYM5-F1
#
_entry.id   AF-A0A7J3GYM5-F1
#
_cell.length_a   1.000
_cell.length_b   1.000
_cell.length_c   1.000
_cell.angle_alpha   90.00
_cell.angle_beta   90.00
_cell.angle_gamma   90.00
#
_symmetry.space_group_name_H-M   'P 1'
#
loop_
_entity.id
_entity.type
_entity.pdbx_description
1 polymer ?
#
loop_
_entity_poly.entity_id
_entity_poly.type
_entity_poly.pdbx_seq_one_letter_code
_entity_poly.pdbx_strand_id
1 'polypeptide(L)'
;MPLKGFYRREVWTIDWDRVVEEIRRNGIRNSFVLSIAPTGSISMLVDTSSGLEPVFALVYEKRVTVGTFYYVDPEFERYLEERGMKTDEVLKRVAENGGSIQGLDDLFDEEAMRVFVVAYDIPWWDHVRAQYHVGLWVDAAVSKTINMPSWVTVEDVEAAYLFAYRLGLKGITIYRDQSKPGQVLVTPSQRTERYVLRVRNRTLEMMRSLGIDVEPFLRHLERGMAGVERPRPVPAAARDPEPVGAIAMAEPAAKGPEDELCPACGGSRLAHQEGCITCMDCGWSACTLG
;
A
#
# COMPACT_ATOMS: atom_id res chain seq x y z
N MET A 1 23.10 20.56 -15.03
CA MET A 1 22.81 19.95 -13.70
C MET A 1 22.49 18.48 -13.88
N PRO A 2 22.89 17.56 -12.98
CA PRO A 2 22.61 16.13 -13.06
C PRO A 2 21.17 15.77 -12.64
N LEU A 3 20.21 16.68 -12.84
CA LEU A 3 18.82 16.57 -12.40
C LEU A 3 17.90 16.69 -13.62
N LYS A 4 17.02 15.71 -13.84
CA LYS A 4 16.10 15.73 -14.99
C LYS A 4 15.09 16.87 -14.87
N GLY A 5 14.64 17.19 -13.65
CA GLY A 5 13.74 18.30 -13.35
C GLY A 5 14.33 19.68 -13.67
N PHE A 6 15.66 19.83 -13.61
CA PHE A 6 16.31 21.09 -14.00
C PHE A 6 16.03 21.44 -15.47
N TYR A 7 15.98 20.47 -16.38
CA TYR A 7 15.70 20.74 -17.80
C TYR A 7 14.21 20.95 -18.09
N ARG A 8 13.35 20.91 -17.06
CA ARG A 8 11.90 21.09 -17.13
C ARG A 8 11.51 22.37 -16.40
N ARG A 9 11.68 23.52 -17.06
CA ARG A 9 11.43 24.85 -16.47
C ARG A 9 9.99 25.01 -15.98
N GLU A 10 9.04 24.28 -16.56
CA GLU A 10 7.63 24.30 -16.18
C GLU A 10 7.32 23.70 -14.80
N VAL A 11 8.26 22.95 -14.20
CA VAL A 11 8.11 22.39 -12.84
C VAL A 11 8.99 23.09 -11.80
N TRP A 12 9.67 24.17 -12.19
CA TRP A 12 10.50 24.93 -11.25
C TRP A 12 9.63 25.69 -10.25
N THR A 13 9.98 25.58 -8.96
CA THR A 13 9.35 26.32 -7.86
C THR A 13 10.32 27.25 -7.13
N ILE A 14 11.60 27.23 -7.52
CA ILE A 14 12.69 28.03 -6.95
C ILE A 14 13.55 28.65 -8.07
N ASP A 15 14.36 29.65 -7.71
CA ASP A 15 15.30 30.31 -8.63
C ASP A 15 16.54 29.43 -8.91
N TRP A 16 16.40 28.52 -9.87
CA TRP A 16 17.48 27.65 -10.32
C TRP A 16 18.58 28.39 -11.07
N ASP A 17 18.30 29.55 -11.66
CA ASP A 17 19.30 30.33 -12.37
C ASP A 17 20.33 30.90 -11.37
N ARG A 18 19.87 31.37 -10.21
CA ARG A 18 20.75 31.72 -9.08
C ARG A 18 21.59 30.54 -8.59
N VAL A 19 21.00 29.35 -8.44
CA VAL A 19 21.72 28.14 -7.99
C VAL A 19 22.85 27.79 -8.97
N VAL A 20 22.58 27.86 -10.28
CA VAL A 20 23.59 27.61 -11.32
C VAL A 20 24.72 28.63 -11.25
N GLU A 21 24.41 29.90 -11.02
CA GLU A 21 25.43 30.95 -10.89
C GLU A 21 26.31 30.73 -9.66
N GLU A 22 25.73 30.38 -8.52
CA GLU A 22 26.49 30.06 -7.30
C GLU A 22 27.39 28.83 -7.50
N ILE A 23 26.91 27.80 -8.19
CA ILE A 23 27.71 26.61 -8.55
C ILE A 23 28.86 26.96 -9.50
N ARG A 24 28.64 27.85 -10.47
CA ARG A 24 29.71 28.27 -11.39
C ARG A 24 30.82 29.05 -10.68
N ARG A 25 30.45 29.89 -9.72
CA ARG A 25 31.41 30.72 -8.95
C ARG A 25 32.21 29.89 -7.94
N ASN A 26 31.53 29.00 -7.23
CA ASN A 26 32.12 28.34 -6.05
C ASN A 26 32.45 26.86 -6.30
N GLY A 27 31.96 26.27 -7.39
CA GLY A 27 32.01 24.84 -7.64
C GLY A 27 31.03 24.06 -6.77
N ILE A 28 31.13 22.73 -6.84
CA ILE A 28 30.45 21.78 -5.95
C ILE A 28 31.49 20.82 -5.35
N ARG A 29 31.28 20.42 -4.10
CA ARG A 29 32.17 19.48 -3.42
C ARG A 29 31.90 18.02 -3.79
N ASN A 30 30.64 17.67 -4.02
CA ASN A 30 30.16 16.31 -4.23
C ASN A 30 29.66 16.14 -5.67
N SER A 31 30.01 15.04 -6.32
CA SER A 31 29.53 14.71 -7.66
C SER A 31 28.06 14.25 -7.69
N PHE A 32 27.59 13.64 -6.60
CA PHE A 32 26.21 13.24 -6.34
C PHE A 32 25.84 13.58 -4.89
N VAL A 33 24.60 13.98 -4.66
CA VAL A 33 24.12 14.46 -3.34
C VAL A 33 22.87 13.72 -2.88
N LEU A 34 21.96 13.35 -3.79
CA LEU A 34 20.64 12.85 -3.42
C LEU A 34 20.43 11.42 -3.91
N SER A 35 20.17 10.53 -2.94
CA SER A 35 19.71 9.16 -3.15
C SER A 35 18.64 8.85 -2.12
N ILE A 36 17.59 8.12 -2.51
CA ILE A 36 16.56 7.67 -1.58
C ILE A 36 16.76 6.17 -1.37
N ALA A 37 17.31 5.80 -0.21
CA ALA A 37 17.54 4.42 0.20
C ALA A 37 16.34 3.88 1.01
N PRO A 38 16.22 2.54 1.15
CA PRO A 38 15.28 1.95 2.11
C PRO A 38 15.56 2.44 3.53
N THR A 39 14.51 2.81 4.26
CA THR A 39 14.64 3.35 5.62
C THR A 39 14.01 2.46 6.69
N GLY A 40 13.72 1.18 6.41
CA GLY A 40 12.98 0.27 7.31
C GLY A 40 13.34 0.42 8.79
N SER A 41 14.54 0.02 9.21
CA SER A 41 14.94 0.09 10.63
C SER A 41 14.97 1.50 11.21
N ILE A 42 15.46 2.50 10.47
CA ILE A 42 15.57 3.88 10.99
C ILE A 42 14.20 4.57 11.08
N SER A 43 13.28 4.23 10.17
CA SER A 43 11.91 4.73 10.17
C SER A 43 11.11 4.16 11.35
N MET A 44 11.33 2.89 11.70
CA MET A 44 10.78 2.28 12.92
C MET A 44 11.38 2.89 14.19
N LEU A 45 12.67 3.25 14.19
CA LEU A 45 13.33 3.85 15.35
C LEU A 45 12.73 5.23 15.69
N VAL A 46 12.39 6.02 14.67
CA VAL A 46 11.85 7.39 14.85
C VAL A 46 10.34 7.46 14.64
N ASP A 47 9.67 6.30 14.50
CA ASP A 47 8.23 6.14 14.34
C ASP A 47 7.64 6.98 13.18
N THR A 48 8.17 6.77 11.97
CA THR A 48 7.72 7.45 10.74
C THR A 48 7.54 6.47 9.58
N SER A 49 6.89 6.92 8.51
CA SER A 49 6.77 6.14 7.28
C SER A 49 8.14 5.83 6.65
N SER A 50 8.27 4.65 6.04
CA SER A 50 9.52 4.21 5.41
C SER A 50 9.76 4.88 4.05
N GLY A 51 10.41 6.05 4.05
CA GLY A 51 10.96 6.65 2.83
C GLY A 51 9.89 7.23 1.92
N LEU A 52 9.71 6.67 0.72
CA LEU A 52 8.67 7.09 -0.24
C LEU A 52 7.52 6.05 -0.33
N GLU A 53 7.43 5.15 0.65
CA GLU A 53 6.39 4.13 0.65
C GLU A 53 5.08 4.66 1.24
N PRO A 54 3.94 4.36 0.62
CA PRO A 54 2.65 4.53 1.28
C PRO A 54 2.53 3.57 2.47
N VAL A 55 1.63 3.89 3.40
CA VAL A 55 1.28 2.98 4.50
C VAL A 55 0.83 1.65 3.93
N PHE A 56 1.38 0.54 4.44
CA PHE A 56 1.09 -0.79 3.91
C PHE A 56 -0.29 -1.29 4.35
N ALA A 57 -0.68 -1.02 5.60
CA ALA A 57 -1.95 -1.37 6.20
C ALA A 57 -2.25 -0.37 7.33
N LEU A 58 -3.49 0.15 7.41
CA LEU A 58 -3.91 1.01 8.53
C LEU A 58 -4.12 0.22 9.81
N VAL A 59 -4.55 -1.03 9.68
CA VAL A 59 -4.69 -1.98 10.79
C VAL A 59 -4.15 -3.32 10.35
N TYR A 60 -3.33 -3.96 11.18
CA TYR A 60 -2.92 -5.35 10.97
C TYR A 60 -2.95 -6.16 12.25
N GLU A 61 -3.22 -7.46 12.09
CA GLU A 61 -3.34 -8.41 13.18
C GLU A 61 -1.97 -8.96 13.58
N LYS A 62 -1.60 -8.78 14.86
CA LYS A 62 -0.45 -9.45 15.47
C LYS A 62 -0.94 -10.55 16.42
N ARG A 63 -0.71 -11.80 16.03
CA ARG A 63 -0.97 -12.97 16.87
C ARG A 63 0.21 -13.22 17.79
N VAL A 64 -0.03 -13.21 19.10
CA VAL A 64 0.92 -13.60 20.14
C VAL A 64 0.32 -14.70 21.00
N THR A 65 1.13 -15.37 21.81
CA THR A 65 0.70 -16.51 22.64
C THR A 65 -0.47 -16.17 23.58
N VAL A 66 -0.58 -14.91 23.99
CA VAL A 66 -1.61 -14.43 24.93
C VAL A 66 -2.87 -13.91 24.24
N GLY A 67 -2.92 -13.91 22.90
CA GLY A 67 -4.09 -13.46 22.13
C GLY A 67 -3.74 -12.72 20.85
N THR A 68 -4.76 -12.16 20.23
CA THR A 68 -4.65 -11.32 19.04
C THR A 68 -4.68 -9.85 19.43
N PHE A 69 -3.74 -9.06 18.92
CA PHE A 69 -3.72 -7.61 19.08
C PHE A 69 -3.74 -6.94 17.71
N TYR A 70 -4.41 -5.80 17.62
CA TYR A 70 -4.34 -4.94 16.43
C TYR A 70 -3.24 -3.91 16.62
N TYR A 71 -2.38 -3.79 15.61
CA TYR A 71 -1.55 -2.61 15.45
C TYR A 71 -2.28 -1.66 14.50
N VAL A 72 -2.35 -0.40 14.88
CA VAL A 72 -3.07 0.65 14.15
C VAL A 72 -2.10 1.75 13.76
N ASP A 73 -2.20 2.26 12.54
CA ASP A 73 -1.49 3.45 12.12
C ASP A 73 -1.82 4.62 13.08
N PRO A 74 -0.82 5.35 13.62
CA PRO A 74 -1.07 6.37 14.65
C PRO A 74 -2.03 7.49 14.23
N GLU A 75 -2.00 7.91 12.97
CA GLU A 75 -2.87 8.98 12.47
C GLU A 75 -4.30 8.47 12.25
N PHE A 76 -4.44 7.21 11.81
CA PHE A 76 -5.74 6.55 11.70
C PHE A 76 -6.33 6.24 13.09
N GLU A 77 -5.51 5.84 14.05
CA GLU A 77 -5.92 5.64 15.45
C GLU A 77 -6.48 6.94 16.02
N ARG A 78 -5.76 8.05 15.86
CA ARG A 78 -6.24 9.37 16.29
C ARG A 78 -7.56 9.74 15.62
N TYR A 79 -7.69 9.51 14.30
CA TYR A 79 -8.94 9.74 13.57
C TYR A 79 -10.12 8.96 14.16
N LEU A 80 -9.90 7.68 14.51
CA LEU A 80 -10.92 6.82 15.12
C LEU A 80 -11.28 7.27 16.53
N GLU A 81 -10.29 7.66 17.35
CA GLU A 81 -10.50 8.11 18.73
C GLU A 81 -11.29 9.42 18.79
N GLU A 82 -10.92 10.40 17.96
CA GLU A 82 -11.63 11.69 17.86
C GLU A 82 -13.11 11.53 17.48
N ARG A 83 -13.47 10.44 16.82
CA ARG A 83 -14.85 10.12 16.38
C ARG A 83 -15.53 9.07 17.26
N GLY A 84 -14.88 8.58 18.31
CA GLY A 84 -15.42 7.52 19.16
C GLY A 84 -15.60 6.19 18.43
N MET A 85 -14.90 5.97 17.33
CA MET A 85 -15.02 4.80 16.44
C MET A 85 -14.00 3.69 16.74
N LYS A 86 -13.03 3.93 17.62
CA LYS A 86 -12.00 2.94 17.98
C LYS A 86 -12.59 1.81 18.82
N THR A 87 -13.12 0.81 18.12
CA THR A 87 -13.68 -0.42 18.69
C THR A 87 -13.00 -1.63 18.08
N ASP A 88 -12.91 -2.74 18.82
CA ASP A 88 -12.35 -3.99 18.31
C ASP A 88 -13.08 -4.49 17.05
N GLU A 89 -14.38 -4.21 16.93
CA GLU A 89 -15.17 -4.53 15.74
C GLU A 89 -14.69 -3.75 14.51
N VAL A 90 -14.51 -2.43 14.63
CA VAL A 90 -13.99 -1.60 13.54
C VAL A 90 -12.57 -2.02 13.16
N LEU A 91 -11.68 -2.20 14.15
CA LEU A 91 -10.29 -2.62 13.91
C LEU A 91 -10.23 -3.97 13.22
N LYS A 92 -11.06 -4.93 13.65
CA LYS A 92 -11.18 -6.24 13.01
C LYS A 92 -11.65 -6.12 11.57
N ARG A 93 -12.70 -5.35 11.29
CA ARG A 93 -13.22 -5.16 9.92
C ARG A 93 -12.16 -4.57 8.99
N VAL A 94 -11.40 -3.58 9.46
CA VAL A 94 -10.31 -2.98 8.66
C VAL A 94 -9.18 -3.99 8.45
N ALA A 95 -8.75 -4.72 9.49
CA ALA A 95 -7.72 -5.74 9.37
C ALA A 95 -8.11 -6.88 8.40
N GLU A 96 -9.35 -7.36 8.48
CA GLU A 96 -9.91 -8.40 7.58
C GLU A 96 -10.06 -7.90 6.14
N ASN A 97 -10.21 -6.58 5.95
CA ASN A 97 -10.21 -5.90 4.66
C ASN A 97 -8.79 -5.54 4.17
N GLY A 98 -7.78 -6.29 4.58
CA GLY A 98 -6.40 -6.05 4.14
C GLY A 98 -5.79 -4.77 4.74
N GLY A 99 -6.29 -4.33 5.89
CA GLY A 99 -5.86 -3.08 6.52
C GLY A 99 -6.36 -1.82 5.80
N SER A 100 -7.25 -1.96 4.83
CA SER A 100 -7.82 -0.85 4.05
C SER A 100 -9.23 -0.50 4.54
N ILE A 101 -9.60 0.78 4.45
CA ILE A 101 -10.98 1.22 4.66
C ILE A 101 -11.79 1.34 3.36
N GLN A 102 -11.17 1.11 2.20
CA GLN A 102 -11.89 1.22 0.93
C GLN A 102 -13.02 0.17 0.86
N GLY A 103 -14.20 0.60 0.43
CA GLY A 103 -15.39 -0.26 0.30
C GLY A 103 -16.12 -0.54 1.62
N LEU A 104 -15.71 0.08 2.73
CA LEU A 104 -16.42 0.06 4.01
C LEU A 104 -17.32 1.31 4.13
N ASP A 105 -18.16 1.56 3.13
CA ASP A 105 -18.98 2.79 3.01
C ASP A 105 -20.04 2.91 4.12
N ASP A 106 -20.32 1.82 4.84
CA ASP A 106 -21.19 1.82 6.02
C ASP A 106 -20.50 2.34 7.30
N LEU A 107 -19.17 2.38 7.31
CA LEU A 107 -18.36 2.83 8.45
C LEU A 107 -17.63 4.15 8.18
N PHE A 108 -17.13 4.35 6.97
CA PHE A 108 -16.27 5.48 6.64
C PHE A 108 -16.86 6.32 5.52
N ASP A 109 -16.72 7.64 5.63
CA ASP A 109 -17.13 8.56 4.57
C ASP A 109 -16.08 8.65 3.45
N GLU A 110 -16.46 9.32 2.36
CA GLU A 110 -15.58 9.50 1.20
C GLU A 110 -14.33 10.33 1.52
N GLU A 111 -14.40 11.22 2.52
CA GLU A 111 -13.25 12.05 2.90
C GLU A 111 -12.18 11.19 3.57
N ALA A 112 -12.56 10.35 4.53
CA ALA A 112 -11.68 9.38 5.16
C ALA A 112 -11.07 8.44 4.13
N MET A 113 -11.89 7.87 3.23
CA MET A 113 -11.41 6.97 2.17
C MET A 113 -10.45 7.67 1.18
N ARG A 114 -10.55 8.99 1.00
CA ARG A 114 -9.59 9.75 0.17
C ARG A 114 -8.25 9.98 0.85
N VAL A 115 -8.22 10.03 2.18
CA VAL A 115 -7.01 10.31 2.97
C VAL A 115 -6.28 9.02 3.34
N PHE A 116 -7.01 8.05 3.90
CA PHE A 116 -6.45 6.80 4.41
C PHE A 116 -6.44 5.72 3.32
N VAL A 117 -5.52 5.89 2.37
CA VAL A 117 -5.23 4.90 1.33
C VAL A 117 -4.01 4.08 1.71
N VAL A 118 -4.09 2.77 1.51
CA VAL A 118 -2.94 1.87 1.70
C VAL A 118 -2.26 1.51 0.38
N ALA A 119 -1.09 0.89 0.46
CA ALA A 119 -0.26 0.55 -0.69
C ALA A 119 -1.02 -0.21 -1.80
N TYR A 120 -1.93 -1.11 -1.42
CA TYR A 120 -2.73 -1.89 -2.37
C TYR A 120 -3.99 -1.19 -2.91
N ASP A 121 -4.42 -0.08 -2.31
CA ASP A 121 -5.51 0.74 -2.86
C ASP A 121 -5.03 1.59 -4.04
N ILE A 122 -3.73 1.91 -4.05
CA ILE A 122 -3.09 2.76 -5.05
C ILE A 122 -2.74 1.91 -6.27
N PRO A 123 -3.21 2.26 -7.47
CA PRO A 123 -2.83 1.54 -8.68
C PRO A 123 -1.33 1.51 -8.91
N TRP A 124 -0.82 0.40 -9.42
CA TRP A 124 0.61 0.22 -9.65
C TRP A 124 1.23 1.34 -10.51
N TRP A 125 0.48 1.88 -11.48
CA TRP A 125 0.99 2.96 -12.33
C TRP A 125 1.16 4.28 -11.57
N ASP A 126 0.35 4.54 -10.55
CA ASP A 126 0.49 5.72 -9.70
C ASP A 126 1.71 5.62 -8.78
N HIS A 127 2.04 4.40 -8.31
CA HIS A 127 3.32 4.17 -7.63
C HIS A 127 4.51 4.50 -8.54
N VAL A 128 4.48 4.06 -9.80
CA VAL A 128 5.55 4.35 -10.79
C VAL A 128 5.63 5.85 -11.06
N ARG A 129 4.49 6.52 -11.23
CA ARG A 129 4.44 7.97 -11.43
C ARG A 129 4.98 8.74 -10.22
N ALA A 130 4.67 8.31 -9.00
CA ALA A 130 5.20 8.92 -7.79
C ALA A 130 6.73 8.83 -7.77
N GLN A 131 7.29 7.65 -8.06
CA GLN A 131 8.74 7.47 -8.19
C GLN A 131 9.35 8.39 -9.26
N TYR A 132 8.68 8.57 -10.40
CA TYR A 132 9.13 9.44 -11.48
C TYR A 132 9.22 10.91 -11.06
N HIS A 133 8.18 11.47 -10.43
CA HIS A 133 8.19 12.88 -10.04
C HIS A 133 9.26 13.19 -9.00
N VAL A 134 9.47 12.29 -8.03
CA VAL A 134 10.57 12.43 -7.07
C VAL A 134 11.92 12.27 -7.76
N GLY A 135 12.04 11.29 -8.66
CA GLY A 135 13.26 11.02 -9.43
C GLY A 135 13.73 12.16 -10.33
N LEU A 136 12.86 13.14 -10.66
CA LEU A 136 13.27 14.34 -11.40
C LEU A 136 14.38 15.13 -10.66
N TRP A 137 14.38 15.09 -9.34
CA TRP A 137 15.24 15.89 -8.48
C TRP A 137 16.29 15.05 -7.74
N VAL A 138 16.45 13.78 -8.12
CA VAL A 138 17.41 12.84 -7.51
C VAL A 138 18.50 12.51 -8.53
N ASP A 139 19.76 12.77 -8.18
CA ASP A 139 20.92 12.57 -9.07
C ASP A 139 21.44 11.12 -9.06
N ALA A 140 21.25 10.38 -7.96
CA ALA A 140 21.47 8.93 -7.88
C ALA A 140 20.17 8.16 -8.16
N ALA A 141 19.67 7.31 -7.26
CA ALA A 141 18.49 6.46 -7.49
C ALA A 141 17.44 6.62 -6.39
N VAL A 142 16.23 6.11 -6.66
CA VAL A 142 15.11 6.07 -5.71
C VAL A 142 14.73 4.61 -5.48
N SER A 143 14.85 4.17 -4.23
CA SER A 143 14.31 2.89 -3.77
C SER A 143 12.85 3.10 -3.35
N LYS A 144 11.95 2.74 -4.25
CA LYS A 144 10.51 2.68 -4.03
C LYS A 144 9.96 1.38 -4.58
N THR A 145 9.10 0.75 -3.81
CA THR A 145 8.39 -0.48 -4.14
C THR A 145 7.08 -0.14 -4.83
N ILE A 146 6.83 -0.81 -5.95
CA ILE A 146 5.56 -0.83 -6.65
C ILE A 146 4.78 -2.02 -6.09
N ASN A 147 3.91 -1.74 -5.12
CA ASN A 147 3.09 -2.76 -4.47
C ASN A 147 1.90 -3.12 -5.36
N MET A 148 1.77 -4.40 -5.69
CA MET A 148 0.74 -4.93 -6.57
C MET A 148 -0.06 -6.01 -5.81
N PRO A 149 -1.40 -5.93 -5.79
CA PRO A 149 -2.24 -7.00 -5.28
C PRO A 149 -2.04 -8.33 -6.02
N SER A 150 -2.51 -9.44 -5.42
CA SER A 150 -2.29 -10.79 -5.97
C SER A 150 -3.07 -11.07 -7.25
N TRP A 151 -4.11 -10.29 -7.54
CA TRP A 151 -4.92 -10.40 -8.75
C TRP A 151 -4.32 -9.69 -9.97
N VAL A 152 -3.27 -8.88 -9.77
CA VAL A 152 -2.55 -8.21 -10.86
C VAL A 152 -1.87 -9.25 -11.75
N THR A 153 -1.90 -9.04 -13.07
CA THR A 153 -1.45 -10.00 -14.07
C THR A 153 0.04 -9.88 -14.40
N VAL A 154 0.59 -10.81 -15.18
CA VAL A 154 1.98 -10.72 -15.67
C VAL A 154 2.11 -9.57 -16.66
N GLU A 155 1.08 -9.33 -17.46
CA GLU A 155 0.99 -8.23 -18.43
C GLU A 155 1.02 -6.86 -17.73
N ASP A 156 0.40 -6.74 -16.56
CA ASP A 156 0.50 -5.54 -15.72
C ASP A 156 1.95 -5.30 -15.23
N VAL A 157 2.64 -6.38 -14.83
CA VAL A 157 4.05 -6.30 -14.39
C VAL A 157 4.95 -5.87 -15.54
N GLU A 158 4.76 -6.45 -16.73
CA GLU A 158 5.47 -6.05 -17.95
C GLU A 158 5.22 -4.56 -18.26
N ALA A 159 3.96 -4.14 -18.22
CA ALA A 159 3.58 -2.75 -18.46
C ALA A 159 4.21 -1.78 -17.44
N ALA A 160 4.35 -2.19 -16.18
CA ALA A 160 5.05 -1.40 -15.16
C ALA A 160 6.53 -1.18 -15.51
N TYR A 161 7.22 -2.22 -15.98
CA TYR A 161 8.60 -2.09 -16.48
C TYR A 161 8.69 -1.21 -17.73
N LEU A 162 7.81 -1.40 -18.71
CA LEU A 162 7.76 -0.58 -19.92
C LEU A 162 7.47 0.89 -19.59
N PHE A 163 6.55 1.15 -18.66
CA PHE A 163 6.23 2.50 -18.22
C PHE A 163 7.41 3.16 -17.52
N ALA A 164 8.04 2.47 -16.56
CA ALA A 164 9.25 2.94 -15.90
C ALA A 164 10.38 3.26 -16.89
N TYR A 165 10.59 2.37 -17.87
CA TYR A 165 11.58 2.55 -18.93
C TYR A 165 11.28 3.78 -19.80
N ARG A 166 10.05 3.95 -20.29
CA ARG A 166 9.66 5.10 -21.13
C ARG A 166 9.70 6.43 -20.36
N LEU A 167 9.51 6.40 -19.05
CA LEU A 167 9.73 7.55 -18.18
C LEU A 167 11.20 7.88 -17.93
N GLY A 168 12.11 6.95 -18.22
CA GLY A 168 13.54 7.05 -17.94
C GLY A 168 13.84 6.95 -16.45
N LEU A 169 13.11 6.11 -15.71
CA LEU A 169 13.47 5.74 -14.34
C LEU A 169 14.80 4.97 -14.37
N LYS A 170 15.66 5.24 -13.38
CA LYS A 170 16.98 4.59 -13.24
C LYS A 170 16.88 3.17 -12.67
N GLY A 171 15.75 2.84 -12.05
CA GLY A 171 15.45 1.53 -11.47
C GLY A 171 14.00 1.46 -11.02
N ILE A 172 13.51 0.24 -10.81
CA ILE A 172 12.16 -0.05 -10.33
C ILE A 172 12.21 -1.35 -9.50
N THR A 173 11.42 -1.43 -8.44
CA THR A 173 11.26 -2.62 -7.62
C THR A 173 9.79 -2.96 -7.52
N ILE A 174 9.39 -4.15 -7.95
CA ILE A 174 8.00 -4.59 -7.92
C ILE A 174 7.84 -5.64 -6.82
N TYR A 175 6.82 -5.46 -5.98
CA TYR A 175 6.36 -6.48 -5.06
C TYR A 175 4.92 -6.82 -5.38
N ARG A 176 4.70 -8.01 -5.95
CA ARG A 176 3.38 -8.56 -6.18
C ARG A 176 3.03 -9.50 -5.04
N ASP A 177 1.87 -9.31 -4.44
CA ASP A 177 1.41 -10.16 -3.35
C ASP A 177 1.32 -11.62 -3.80
N GLN A 178 1.56 -12.54 -2.85
CA GLN A 178 1.61 -13.99 -3.05
C GLN A 178 2.66 -14.49 -4.06
N SER A 179 3.59 -13.64 -4.52
CA SER A 179 4.73 -14.07 -5.33
C SER A 179 5.84 -14.77 -4.53
N LYS A 180 5.80 -14.71 -3.19
CA LYS A 180 6.73 -15.41 -2.29
C LYS A 180 5.96 -16.30 -1.30
N PRO A 181 6.45 -17.52 -1.00
CA PRO A 181 5.76 -18.51 -0.17
C PRO A 181 5.70 -18.14 1.33
N GLY A 182 6.53 -17.22 1.81
CA GLY A 182 6.52 -16.73 3.20
C GLY A 182 6.44 -15.21 3.26
N GLN A 183 5.54 -14.69 4.08
CA GLN A 183 5.35 -13.26 4.33
C GLN A 183 5.41 -13.00 5.83
N VAL A 184 6.15 -11.97 6.25
CA VAL A 184 6.26 -11.57 7.67
C VAL A 184 5.01 -10.82 8.13
N LEU A 185 4.36 -10.10 7.21
CA LEU A 185 3.09 -9.40 7.45
C LEU A 185 1.97 -10.23 6.84
N VAL A 186 1.02 -10.66 7.67
CA VAL A 186 -0.18 -11.38 7.24
C VAL A 186 -1.30 -10.37 7.13
N THR A 187 -1.40 -9.75 5.96
CA THR A 187 -2.52 -8.86 5.62
C THR A 187 -3.18 -9.43 4.37
N PRO A 188 -4.48 -9.74 4.38
CA PRO A 188 -5.15 -10.24 3.18
C PRO A 188 -4.95 -9.28 2.00
N SER A 189 -4.74 -9.81 0.80
CA SER A 189 -4.76 -9.01 -0.43
C SER A 189 -6.06 -8.21 -0.54
N GLN A 190 -6.01 -7.07 -1.21
CA GLN A 190 -7.20 -6.29 -1.56
C GLN A 190 -8.19 -7.19 -2.31
N ARG A 191 -9.38 -7.41 -1.72
CA ARG A 191 -10.32 -8.46 -2.14
C ARG A 191 -11.16 -8.10 -3.37
N THR A 192 -11.26 -6.82 -3.71
CA THR A 192 -12.17 -6.32 -4.74
C THR A 192 -11.71 -6.59 -6.18
N GLU A 193 -10.54 -7.21 -6.39
CA GLU A 193 -9.90 -7.47 -7.70
C GLU A 193 -9.78 -6.23 -8.62
N ARG A 194 -9.98 -5.05 -8.04
CA ARG A 194 -10.13 -3.77 -8.74
C ARG A 194 -9.78 -2.62 -7.81
N TYR A 195 -9.23 -1.56 -8.40
CA TYR A 195 -8.94 -0.31 -7.72
C TYR A 195 -10.19 0.58 -7.67
N VAL A 196 -10.48 1.10 -6.48
CA VAL A 196 -11.51 2.13 -6.25
C VAL A 196 -10.83 3.50 -6.32
N LEU A 197 -11.01 4.20 -7.43
CA LEU A 197 -10.42 5.52 -7.62
C LEU A 197 -11.37 6.62 -7.17
N ARG A 198 -11.03 7.30 -6.08
CA ARG A 198 -11.74 8.50 -5.60
C ARG A 198 -11.11 9.81 -6.10
N VAL A 199 -10.03 9.74 -6.89
CA VAL A 199 -9.34 10.90 -7.46
C VAL A 199 -9.12 10.70 -8.96
N ARG A 200 -9.22 11.78 -9.74
CA ARG A 200 -8.95 11.73 -11.18
C ARG A 200 -7.51 11.25 -11.43
N ASN A 201 -7.40 10.08 -12.05
CA ASN A 201 -6.12 9.52 -12.43
C ASN A 201 -5.64 10.10 -13.78
N ARG A 202 -4.54 10.87 -13.75
CA ARG A 202 -3.89 11.41 -14.97
C ARG A 202 -2.76 10.52 -15.50
N THR A 203 -2.49 9.41 -14.84
CA THR A 203 -1.34 8.55 -15.13
C THR A 203 -1.61 7.69 -16.36
N LEU A 204 -2.86 7.25 -16.55
CA LEU A 204 -3.23 6.54 -17.78
C LEU A 204 -3.14 7.44 -19.03
N GLU A 205 -3.48 8.73 -18.92
CA GLU A 205 -3.27 9.70 -20.00
C GLU A 205 -1.77 9.84 -20.33
N MET A 206 -0.92 9.86 -19.30
CA MET A 206 0.54 9.88 -19.44
C MET A 206 1.07 8.62 -20.11
N MET A 207 0.60 7.44 -19.70
CA MET A 207 0.96 6.15 -20.33
C MET A 207 0.58 6.12 -21.82
N ARG A 208 -0.64 6.56 -22.18
CA ARG A 208 -1.05 6.70 -23.57
C ARG A 208 -0.15 7.64 -24.37
N SER A 209 0.21 8.79 -23.79
CA SER A 209 1.12 9.74 -24.46
C SER A 209 2.51 9.17 -24.73
N LEU A 210 2.92 8.19 -23.93
CA LEU A 210 4.16 7.45 -24.13
C LEU A 210 3.99 6.26 -25.07
N GLY A 211 2.80 6.00 -25.62
CA GLY A 211 2.48 4.91 -26.54
C GLY A 211 2.26 3.56 -25.87
N ILE A 212 1.90 3.54 -24.59
CA ILE A 212 1.57 2.31 -23.86
C ILE A 212 0.06 2.09 -24.00
N ASP A 213 -0.33 0.90 -24.44
CA ASP A 213 -1.73 0.46 -24.47
C ASP A 213 -2.25 0.35 -23.04
N VAL A 214 -3.32 1.09 -22.71
CA VAL A 214 -3.89 1.14 -21.35
C VAL A 214 -5.24 0.45 -21.27
N GLU A 215 -5.81 0.08 -22.40
CA GLU A 215 -7.11 -0.58 -22.52
C GLU A 215 -7.17 -1.86 -21.69
N PRO A 216 -6.11 -2.70 -21.61
CA PRO A 216 -6.05 -3.83 -20.68
C PRO A 216 -6.29 -3.43 -19.22
N PHE A 217 -5.77 -2.28 -18.77
CA PHE A 217 -5.78 -1.90 -17.36
C PHE A 217 -7.10 -1.27 -16.91
N LEU A 218 -7.92 -0.79 -17.85
CA LEU A 218 -9.22 -0.20 -17.54
C LEU A 218 -10.17 -1.21 -16.87
N ARG A 219 -9.99 -2.52 -17.09
CA ARG A 219 -10.77 -3.57 -16.43
C ARG A 219 -10.54 -3.65 -14.92
N HIS A 220 -9.36 -3.19 -14.47
CA HIS A 220 -8.98 -3.16 -13.06
C HIS A 220 -9.48 -1.90 -12.35
N LEU A 221 -10.22 -1.05 -13.05
CA LEU A 221 -10.82 0.15 -12.48
C LEU A 221 -12.30 -0.07 -12.24
N GLU A 222 -12.73 0.16 -11.00
CA GLU A 222 -14.13 0.50 -10.77
C GLU A 222 -14.33 1.98 -11.09
N ARG A 223 -15.38 2.28 -11.86
CA ARG A 223 -15.86 3.65 -12.00
C ARG A 223 -16.47 4.06 -10.66
N GLY A 224 -15.63 4.50 -9.73
CA GLY A 224 -16.06 5.31 -8.60
C GLY A 224 -16.88 6.47 -9.14
N MET A 225 -18.03 6.72 -8.53
CA MET A 225 -19.11 7.57 -9.00
C MET A 225 -18.65 8.80 -9.80
N ALA A 226 -19.30 9.01 -10.95
CA ALA A 226 -19.13 10.21 -11.77
C ALA A 226 -19.51 11.46 -10.94
N GLY A 227 -18.53 12.22 -10.48
CA GLY A 227 -18.80 13.51 -9.83
C GLY A 227 -17.79 13.94 -8.77
N VAL A 228 -16.50 14.02 -9.09
CA VAL A 228 -15.59 14.79 -8.23
C VAL A 228 -15.49 16.21 -8.79
N GLU A 229 -16.39 17.08 -8.34
CA GLU A 229 -16.16 18.52 -8.39
C GLU A 229 -14.89 18.85 -7.58
N ARG A 230 -14.17 19.91 -8.01
CA ARG A 230 -12.96 20.38 -7.34
C ARG A 230 -13.25 20.57 -5.84
N PRO A 231 -12.37 20.14 -4.92
CA PRO A 231 -12.57 20.45 -3.51
C PRO A 231 -12.62 21.96 -3.34
N ARG A 232 -13.74 22.49 -2.83
CA ARG A 232 -13.78 23.83 -2.25
C ARG A 232 -12.92 23.81 -0.98
N PRO A 233 -12.14 24.87 -0.71
CA PRO A 233 -11.39 24.95 0.54
C PRO A 233 -12.36 24.88 1.73
N VAL A 234 -12.13 23.92 2.64
CA VAL A 234 -12.94 23.74 3.84
C VAL A 234 -12.59 24.84 4.85
N PRO A 235 -13.57 25.64 5.33
CA PRO A 235 -13.37 26.50 6.48
C PRO A 235 -13.45 25.68 7.78
N ALA A 236 -12.50 25.93 8.68
CA ALA A 236 -12.42 25.27 9.99
C ALA A 236 -13.55 25.72 10.93
N ALA A 237 -14.39 24.80 11.43
CA ALA A 237 -14.92 24.79 12.81
C ALA A 237 -15.84 23.58 13.09
N ALA A 238 -15.69 23.05 14.31
CA ALA A 238 -16.22 21.84 14.92
C ALA A 238 -17.75 21.74 15.08
N ARG A 239 -18.29 20.50 15.16
CA ARG A 239 -19.49 20.11 15.94
C ARG A 239 -19.45 18.63 16.35
N ASP A 240 -19.75 18.38 17.62
CA ASP A 240 -19.87 17.07 18.28
C ASP A 240 -21.14 16.29 17.87
N PRO A 241 -21.13 14.95 17.85
CA PRO A 241 -22.36 14.16 17.76
C PRO A 241 -22.65 13.29 19.01
N GLU A 242 -23.94 13.24 19.38
CA GLU A 242 -24.52 12.32 20.37
C GLU A 242 -24.79 10.90 19.80
N PRO A 243 -24.95 9.86 20.65
CA PRO A 243 -24.83 8.46 20.24
C PRO A 243 -26.17 7.78 19.91
N VAL A 244 -26.12 6.74 19.06
CA VAL A 244 -27.26 5.84 18.78
C VAL A 244 -26.83 4.38 18.95
N GLY A 245 -27.72 3.59 19.56
CA GLY A 245 -27.47 2.26 20.09
C GLY A 245 -27.64 1.08 19.13
N ALA A 246 -27.34 -0.10 19.69
CA ALA A 246 -26.98 -1.37 19.05
C ALA A 246 -28.15 -2.25 18.55
N ILE A 247 -27.88 -3.15 17.58
CA ILE A 247 -28.68 -4.35 17.30
C ILE A 247 -27.77 -5.53 16.85
N ALA A 248 -28.24 -6.75 17.16
CA ALA A 248 -27.55 -8.04 17.35
C ALA A 248 -27.21 -8.91 16.12
N MET A 249 -26.37 -9.92 16.39
CA MET A 249 -25.71 -10.89 15.51
C MET A 249 -26.51 -12.15 15.13
N ALA A 250 -26.07 -12.86 14.08
CA ALA A 250 -26.47 -14.24 13.76
C ALA A 250 -25.25 -15.14 13.42
N GLU A 251 -25.41 -16.44 13.66
CA GLU A 251 -24.39 -17.50 13.84
C GLU A 251 -23.88 -18.21 12.55
N PRO A 252 -22.76 -18.97 12.61
CA PRO A 252 -22.10 -19.57 11.43
C PRO A 252 -22.23 -21.12 11.32
N ALA A 253 -21.93 -21.67 10.13
CA ALA A 253 -21.76 -23.10 9.81
C ALA A 253 -20.57 -23.28 8.85
N ALA A 254 -19.97 -24.44 8.53
CA ALA A 254 -19.61 -25.72 9.18
C ALA A 254 -18.50 -26.37 8.27
N LYS A 255 -17.76 -27.38 8.77
CA LYS A 255 -16.42 -27.86 8.31
C LYS A 255 -16.39 -28.92 7.19
N GLY A 256 -15.22 -29.09 6.55
CA GLY A 256 -14.88 -30.10 5.50
C GLY A 256 -14.00 -31.30 5.98
N PRO A 257 -13.52 -32.19 5.05
CA PRO A 257 -13.38 -33.66 5.23
C PRO A 257 -12.09 -34.21 5.88
N GLU A 258 -12.11 -35.52 6.19
CA GLU A 258 -11.38 -36.22 7.28
C GLU A 258 -9.96 -36.78 6.98
N ASP A 259 -9.42 -36.68 5.77
CA ASP A 259 -8.10 -37.28 5.42
C ASP A 259 -6.91 -36.30 5.48
N GLU A 260 -7.15 -35.04 5.83
CA GLU A 260 -6.11 -34.01 6.11
C GLU A 260 -6.00 -33.72 7.62
N LEU A 261 -6.42 -34.65 8.47
CA LEU A 261 -6.49 -34.44 9.90
C LEU A 261 -5.22 -34.89 10.63
N CYS A 262 -4.75 -34.00 11.48
CA CYS A 262 -3.64 -34.19 12.38
C CYS A 262 -3.86 -35.39 13.29
N PRO A 263 -2.96 -36.39 13.31
CA PRO A 263 -3.19 -37.65 14.04
C PRO A 263 -3.19 -37.47 15.56
N ALA A 264 -2.69 -36.33 16.07
CA ALA A 264 -2.69 -36.02 17.50
C ALA A 264 -3.94 -35.30 18.00
N CYS A 265 -4.63 -34.51 17.16
CA CYS A 265 -5.78 -33.71 17.61
C CYS A 265 -6.99 -33.70 16.65
N GLY A 266 -6.89 -34.37 15.51
CA GLY A 266 -7.93 -34.37 14.47
C GLY A 266 -8.11 -33.01 13.77
N GLY A 267 -7.14 -32.10 13.87
CA GLY A 267 -7.20 -30.77 13.23
C GLY A 267 -6.78 -30.79 11.76
N SER A 268 -7.48 -30.07 10.88
CA SER A 268 -7.25 -30.11 9.42
C SER A 268 -6.11 -29.22 8.92
N ARG A 269 -5.42 -28.49 9.79
CA ARG A 269 -4.39 -27.51 9.40
C ARG A 269 -2.98 -28.10 9.54
N LEU A 270 -2.58 -28.88 8.55
CA LEU A 270 -1.22 -29.44 8.43
C LEU A 270 -0.34 -28.57 7.51
N ALA A 271 0.89 -28.28 7.94
CA ALA A 271 1.90 -27.53 7.20
C ALA A 271 3.09 -28.43 6.87
N HIS A 272 3.57 -28.39 5.62
CA HIS A 272 4.68 -29.21 5.13
C HIS A 272 5.91 -28.32 4.86
N GLN A 273 6.99 -28.52 5.61
CA GLN A 273 8.25 -27.79 5.43
C GLN A 273 9.45 -28.71 5.70
N GLU A 274 10.46 -28.63 4.82
CA GLU A 274 11.77 -29.30 4.99
C GLU A 274 11.71 -30.83 5.23
N GLY A 275 10.70 -31.52 4.65
CA GLY A 275 10.50 -32.96 4.85
C GLY A 275 9.79 -33.32 6.17
N CYS A 276 9.25 -32.33 6.86
CA CYS A 276 8.44 -32.50 8.07
C CYS A 276 7.01 -32.02 7.85
N ILE A 277 6.06 -32.74 8.45
CA ILE A 277 4.65 -32.38 8.57
C ILE A 277 4.44 -31.84 9.97
N THR A 278 3.89 -30.64 10.11
CA THR A 278 3.58 -30.00 11.40
C THR A 278 2.13 -29.56 11.46
N CYS A 279 1.46 -29.89 12.55
CA CYS A 279 0.07 -29.59 12.83
C CYS A 279 -0.06 -28.24 13.52
N MET A 280 -0.74 -27.30 12.86
CA MET A 280 -0.87 -25.92 13.32
C MET A 280 -1.89 -25.76 14.46
N ASP A 281 -2.67 -26.81 14.75
CA ASP A 281 -3.68 -26.81 15.80
C ASP A 281 -3.14 -27.29 17.17
N CYS A 282 -2.17 -28.21 17.19
CA CYS A 282 -1.62 -28.74 18.46
C CYS A 282 -0.08 -28.83 18.52
N GLY A 283 0.62 -28.50 17.43
CA GLY A 283 2.08 -28.53 17.37
C GLY A 283 2.71 -29.92 17.15
N TRP A 284 1.90 -30.96 16.89
CA TRP A 284 2.42 -32.27 16.52
C TRP A 284 3.26 -32.17 15.25
N SER A 285 4.43 -32.80 15.21
CA SER A 285 5.27 -32.85 14.01
C SER A 285 5.85 -34.24 13.75
N ALA A 286 6.00 -34.60 12.48
CA ALA A 286 6.65 -35.81 12.02
C ALA A 286 7.55 -35.51 10.83
N CYS A 287 8.84 -35.79 10.96
CA CYS A 287 9.84 -35.63 9.90
C CYS A 287 10.14 -36.96 9.23
N THR A 288 10.04 -37.03 7.90
CA THR A 288 10.54 -38.18 7.15
C THR A 288 12.07 -38.07 7.10
N LEU A 289 12.76 -38.76 8.00
CA LEU A 289 14.20 -38.97 7.91
C LEU A 289 14.48 -39.83 6.67
N GLY A 290 14.97 -39.20 5.60
CA GLY A 290 15.63 -39.83 4.47
C GLY A 290 17.11 -39.50 4.51
#